data_AF-A0AA89BTK0-F1
#
_entry.id   AF-A0AA89BTK0-F1
#
_cell.length_a   1.000
_cell.length_b   1.000
_cell.length_c   1.000
_cell.angle_alpha   90.00
_cell.angle_beta   90.00
_cell.angle_gamma   90.00
#
_symmetry.space_group_name_H-M   'P 1'
#
loop_
_entity.id
_entity.type
_entity.pdbx_description
1 polymer ?
#
loop_
_entity_poly.entity_id
_entity_poly.type
_entity_poly.pdbx_seq_one_letter_code
_entity_poly.pdbx_strand_id
1 'polypeptide(L)'
;SDCQSESAPLLHNELELPPLPDWSRGFYDRDTDSDSDSDDTGSCFSTSISDCYDSDDDDLDCDDVISYNSTEALTESLQQILLMPHLSDLVFYVGTEREPVHAIKAITAVRSRVLHQLIMHANKTTTDDQNGRSKKKLGKKAKYSPPTTDKLHIAIDDCYSKDFRSLIEYIHTGTIKLSTSNVIGILCAASKYDVPELTEICRDFIDRCTSQAAMAEILKMAKRFQEERIVQKLVKKVIYIYIMNFPNLLQFSSV
;
A
#
# COMPACT_ATOMS: atom_id res chain seq x y z
N SER A 1 -25.05 -49.19 5.10
CA SER A 1 -25.68 -48.03 4.43
C SER A 1 -24.74 -46.88 4.60
N ASP A 2 -23.70 -46.87 3.75
CA ASP A 2 -22.56 -45.98 3.88
C ASP A 2 -22.78 -44.71 3.04
N CYS A 3 -22.65 -43.57 3.72
CA CYS A 3 -22.66 -42.24 3.13
C CYS A 3 -21.36 -42.00 2.36
N GLN A 4 -21.46 -41.77 1.06
CA GLN A 4 -20.36 -41.24 0.26
C GLN A 4 -20.41 -39.71 0.30
N SER A 5 -19.40 -39.11 0.96
CA SER A 5 -19.05 -37.70 0.85
C SER A 5 -17.93 -37.55 -0.18
N GLU A 6 -18.25 -37.01 -1.36
CA GLU A 6 -17.24 -36.57 -2.32
C GLU A 6 -16.54 -35.30 -1.80
N SER A 7 -15.24 -35.41 -1.58
CA SER A 7 -14.35 -34.29 -1.27
C SER A 7 -13.67 -33.82 -2.56
N ALA A 8 -13.82 -32.54 -2.91
CA ALA A 8 -13.09 -31.92 -4.01
C ALA A 8 -11.64 -31.63 -3.58
N PRO A 9 -10.64 -31.78 -4.48
CA PRO A 9 -9.24 -31.58 -4.14
C PRO A 9 -8.86 -30.09 -4.11
N LEU A 10 -8.22 -29.67 -3.02
CA LEU A 10 -7.55 -28.37 -2.88
C LEU A 10 -6.27 -28.37 -3.72
N LEU A 11 -6.23 -27.56 -4.78
CA LEU A 11 -5.00 -27.24 -5.51
C LEU A 11 -4.21 -26.20 -4.70
N HIS A 12 -3.27 -26.66 -3.90
CA HIS A 12 -2.14 -25.85 -3.46
C HIS A 12 -1.20 -25.67 -4.67
N ASN A 13 -1.40 -24.62 -5.44
CA ASN A 13 -0.33 -24.09 -6.28
C ASN A 13 0.51 -23.15 -5.43
N GLU A 14 1.56 -23.67 -4.81
CA GLU A 14 2.72 -22.86 -4.44
C GLU A 14 3.24 -22.21 -5.72
N LEU A 15 3.02 -20.91 -5.86
CA LEU A 15 3.64 -20.08 -6.88
C LEU A 15 5.14 -20.02 -6.58
N GLU A 16 5.89 -20.91 -7.22
CA GLU A 16 7.34 -20.82 -7.29
C GLU A 16 7.68 -19.54 -8.07
N LEU A 17 8.11 -18.51 -7.33
CA LEU A 17 8.45 -17.19 -7.86
C LEU A 17 9.68 -17.31 -8.77
N PRO A 18 9.64 -16.79 -10.01
CA PRO A 18 10.87 -16.62 -10.78
C PRO A 18 11.76 -15.56 -10.09
N PRO A 19 13.10 -15.72 -10.12
CA PRO A 19 14.00 -14.71 -9.60
C PRO A 19 13.82 -13.41 -10.37
N LEU A 20 13.59 -12.32 -9.63
CA LEU A 20 13.43 -10.98 -10.18
C LEU A 20 14.73 -10.50 -10.83
N PRO A 21 14.65 -9.59 -11.83
CA PRO A 21 15.82 -8.80 -12.22
C PRO A 21 16.35 -8.03 -11.01
N ASP A 22 17.66 -8.10 -10.81
CA ASP A 22 18.39 -7.47 -9.70
C ASP A 22 18.28 -5.94 -9.78
N TRP A 23 17.33 -5.39 -9.03
CA TRP A 23 17.21 -3.95 -8.77
C TRP A 23 17.99 -3.54 -7.51
N SER A 24 18.72 -4.46 -6.87
CA SER A 24 19.55 -4.21 -5.70
C SER A 24 20.89 -3.54 -6.03
N ARG A 25 21.15 -3.21 -7.31
CA ARG A 25 22.43 -2.65 -7.76
C ARG A 25 22.42 -1.17 -8.09
N GLY A 26 21.56 -0.40 -7.45
CA GLY A 26 21.58 1.05 -7.58
C GLY A 26 20.72 1.70 -6.52
N PHE A 27 21.33 1.97 -5.38
CA PHE A 27 21.08 3.07 -4.43
C PHE A 27 21.58 2.55 -3.07
N TYR A 28 22.58 3.22 -2.51
CA TYR A 28 23.25 2.95 -1.23
C TYR A 28 24.29 1.82 -1.25
N ASP A 29 25.51 2.16 -1.70
CA ASP A 29 26.76 1.60 -1.15
C ASP A 29 27.80 2.72 -1.16
N ARG A 30 28.00 3.35 -0.01
CA ARG A 30 29.26 4.02 0.33
C ARG A 30 29.49 3.86 1.83
N ASP A 31 30.24 2.82 2.16
CA ASP A 31 30.87 2.64 3.45
C ASP A 31 31.83 3.81 3.72
N THR A 32 31.65 4.50 4.84
CA THR A 32 32.72 5.21 5.53
C THR A 32 32.49 5.05 7.03
N ASP A 33 33.24 4.12 7.61
CA ASP A 33 33.48 4.04 9.05
C ASP A 33 34.16 5.33 9.54
N SER A 34 33.62 5.94 10.60
CA SER A 34 34.39 6.71 11.60
C SER A 34 33.50 7.03 12.80
N ASP A 35 33.87 6.47 13.95
CA ASP A 35 33.29 6.73 15.27
C ASP A 35 33.40 8.20 15.68
N SER A 36 32.37 8.75 16.36
CA SER A 36 32.47 9.65 17.53
C SER A 36 31.08 10.04 18.07
N ASP A 37 30.91 9.89 19.38
CA ASP A 37 29.73 10.23 20.19
C ASP A 37 29.33 11.72 20.16
N SER A 38 28.02 12.02 20.20
CA SER A 38 27.40 13.04 21.07
C SER A 38 25.88 13.12 20.90
N ASP A 39 25.19 13.25 22.04
CA ASP A 39 23.75 13.44 22.21
C ASP A 39 23.25 14.79 21.65
N ASP A 40 22.04 14.84 21.08
CA ASP A 40 20.85 15.55 21.61
C ASP A 40 19.79 15.87 20.51
N THR A 41 18.52 15.61 20.88
CA THR A 41 17.19 16.00 20.36
C THR A 41 16.97 16.59 18.96
N GLY A 42 15.97 16.02 18.24
CA GLY A 42 15.08 16.80 17.36
C GLY A 42 14.79 16.20 15.98
N SER A 43 13.60 15.63 15.82
CA SER A 43 13.03 15.13 14.57
C SER A 43 12.77 16.26 13.55
N CYS A 44 13.43 16.22 12.39
CA CYS A 44 12.89 16.74 11.13
C CYS A 44 13.38 15.88 9.95
N PHE A 45 12.42 15.28 9.25
CA PHE A 45 12.61 14.43 8.08
C PHE A 45 12.70 15.31 6.83
N SER A 46 13.90 15.46 6.24
CA SER A 46 14.17 15.51 4.79
C SER A 46 15.50 16.21 4.51
N THR A 47 16.47 15.47 3.97
CA THR A 47 17.61 16.05 3.25
C THR A 47 17.91 15.14 2.08
N SER A 48 17.59 15.61 0.88
CA SER A 48 18.08 15.01 -0.36
C SER A 48 19.56 15.31 -0.49
N ILE A 49 20.35 14.24 -0.60
CA ILE A 49 21.79 14.24 -0.86
C ILE A 49 22.11 15.09 -2.10
N SER A 50 22.91 16.13 -1.89
CA SER A 50 23.71 16.80 -2.92
C SER A 50 25.14 16.33 -2.69
N ASP A 51 25.60 15.34 -3.46
CA ASP A 51 27.01 14.96 -3.46
C ASP A 51 27.84 16.04 -4.15
N CYS A 52 28.73 16.67 -3.39
CA CYS A 52 29.62 17.74 -3.83
C CYS A 52 30.76 17.17 -4.70
N TYR A 53 30.88 17.65 -5.94
CA TYR A 53 32.08 17.44 -6.75
C TYR A 53 33.11 18.50 -6.37
N ASP A 54 34.27 18.05 -5.92
CA ASP A 54 35.43 18.87 -5.61
C ASP A 54 36.17 19.18 -6.93
N SER A 55 36.10 20.43 -7.38
CA SER A 55 36.98 20.97 -8.43
C SER A 55 37.13 22.47 -8.21
N ASP A 56 38.32 22.85 -7.78
CA ASP A 56 38.81 24.22 -7.70
C ASP A 56 38.70 24.91 -9.08
N ASP A 57 37.81 25.90 -9.21
CA ASP A 57 37.92 26.99 -10.18
C ASP A 57 37.01 28.17 -9.74
N ASP A 58 37.55 29.38 -9.86
CA ASP A 58 37.07 30.65 -9.31
C ASP A 58 35.66 31.12 -9.79
N ASP A 59 34.97 31.81 -8.88
CA ASP A 59 33.94 32.85 -9.06
C ASP A 59 32.71 32.57 -9.94
N LEU A 60 31.57 32.21 -9.32
CA LEU A 60 30.24 32.78 -9.62
C LEU A 60 29.26 32.50 -8.45
N ASP A 61 28.61 33.55 -7.93
CA ASP A 61 27.58 33.52 -6.88
C ASP A 61 26.57 32.37 -7.06
N CYS A 62 26.41 31.51 -6.04
CA CYS A 62 25.40 30.45 -6.03
C CYS A 62 24.35 30.61 -4.91
N ASP A 63 23.99 31.84 -4.54
CA ASP A 63 23.02 32.12 -3.47
C ASP A 63 21.63 32.62 -3.95
N ASP A 64 21.23 32.33 -5.19
CA ASP A 64 19.91 32.72 -5.73
C ASP A 64 19.04 31.52 -6.19
N VAL A 65 19.14 30.34 -5.55
CA VAL A 65 18.23 29.21 -5.85
C VAL A 65 17.05 29.19 -4.90
N ILE A 66 15.92 29.76 -5.32
CA ILE A 66 14.63 29.69 -4.59
C ILE A 66 13.79 28.54 -5.12
N SER A 67 13.51 27.53 -4.29
CA SER A 67 12.61 26.42 -4.61
C SER A 67 11.22 26.66 -4.03
N TYR A 68 10.19 26.60 -4.88
CA TYR A 68 8.79 26.70 -4.48
C TYR A 68 8.14 25.31 -4.50
N ASN A 69 7.53 24.90 -3.39
CA ASN A 69 6.74 23.67 -3.32
C ASN A 69 5.24 24.00 -3.22
N SER A 70 4.42 23.22 -3.90
CA SER A 70 2.95 23.31 -3.83
C SER A 70 2.34 21.92 -3.60
N THR A 71 2.95 21.19 -2.66
CA THR A 71 2.61 19.79 -2.37
C THR A 71 1.14 19.63 -2.00
N GLU A 72 0.57 20.56 -1.24
CA GLU A 72 -0.84 20.53 -0.84
C GLU A 72 -1.78 20.67 -2.05
N ALA A 73 -1.60 21.67 -2.91
CA ALA A 73 -2.43 21.86 -4.10
C ALA A 73 -2.31 20.70 -5.10
N LEU A 74 -1.11 20.12 -5.22
CA LEU A 74 -0.90 18.90 -6.01
C LEU A 74 -1.66 17.71 -5.42
N THR A 75 -1.61 17.55 -4.10
CA THR A 75 -2.30 16.48 -3.36
C THR A 75 -3.81 16.56 -3.57
N GLU A 76 -4.39 17.76 -3.47
CA GLU A 76 -5.82 18.00 -3.75
C GLU A 76 -6.18 17.65 -5.19
N SER A 77 -5.35 18.07 -6.15
CA SER A 77 -5.54 17.76 -7.57
C SER A 77 -5.53 16.25 -7.83
N LEU A 78 -4.61 15.52 -7.20
CA LEU A 78 -4.55 14.05 -7.29
C LEU A 78 -5.77 13.39 -6.64
N GLN A 79 -6.25 13.90 -5.51
CA GLN A 79 -7.48 13.42 -4.88
C GLN A 79 -8.70 13.61 -5.78
N GLN A 80 -8.80 14.75 -6.47
CA GLN A 80 -9.86 14.99 -7.46
C GLN A 80 -9.81 14.02 -8.64
N ILE A 81 -8.61 13.66 -9.12
CA ILE A 81 -8.46 12.67 -10.19
C ILE A 81 -9.04 11.29 -9.77
N LEU A 82 -8.84 10.87 -8.52
CA LEU A 82 -9.42 9.63 -8.00
C LEU A 82 -10.96 9.65 -7.96
N LEU A 83 -11.57 10.83 -7.84
CA LEU A 83 -13.02 11.01 -7.87
C LEU A 83 -13.60 11.06 -9.28
N MET A 84 -12.76 11.17 -10.32
CA MET A 84 -13.17 11.29 -11.71
C MET A 84 -12.86 10.01 -12.51
N PRO A 85 -13.87 9.16 -12.78
CA PRO A 85 -13.65 7.88 -13.46
C PRO A 85 -13.06 8.01 -14.87
N HIS A 86 -13.22 9.13 -15.55
CA HIS A 86 -12.70 9.31 -16.91
C HIS A 86 -11.19 9.63 -16.95
N LEU A 87 -10.60 10.05 -15.82
CA LEU A 87 -9.17 10.37 -15.70
C LEU A 87 -8.33 9.20 -15.17
N SER A 88 -8.98 8.19 -14.60
CA SER A 88 -8.32 6.95 -14.17
C SER A 88 -8.20 5.97 -15.32
N ASP A 89 -7.11 5.21 -15.34
CA ASP A 89 -6.84 4.11 -16.27
C ASP A 89 -6.94 2.74 -15.58
N LEU A 90 -7.13 2.70 -14.26
CA LEU A 90 -7.27 1.50 -13.43
C LEU A 90 -8.52 1.56 -12.56
N VAL A 91 -9.21 0.42 -12.42
CA VAL A 91 -10.28 0.22 -11.44
C VAL A 91 -10.09 -1.10 -10.71
N PHE A 92 -10.11 -1.04 -9.38
CA PHE A 92 -10.23 -2.21 -8.53
C PHE A 92 -11.69 -2.41 -8.14
N TYR A 93 -12.22 -3.62 -8.28
CA TYR A 93 -13.53 -4.01 -7.75
C TYR A 93 -13.32 -4.77 -6.45
N VAL A 94 -13.60 -4.10 -5.33
CA VAL A 94 -13.16 -4.54 -4.01
C VAL A 94 -14.31 -5.11 -3.19
N GLY A 95 -14.01 -6.19 -2.47
CA GLY A 95 -14.88 -6.85 -1.53
C GLY A 95 -16.05 -7.59 -2.18
N THR A 96 -16.91 -8.14 -1.33
CA THR A 96 -18.11 -8.88 -1.76
C THR A 96 -19.10 -8.02 -2.54
N GLU A 97 -19.15 -6.72 -2.23
CA GLU A 97 -20.03 -5.75 -2.89
C GLU A 97 -19.48 -5.24 -4.23
N ARG A 98 -18.25 -5.63 -4.60
CA ARG A 98 -17.59 -5.19 -5.84
C ARG A 98 -17.58 -3.66 -5.96
N GLU A 99 -17.23 -2.96 -4.88
CA GLU A 99 -17.18 -1.49 -4.89
C GLU A 99 -16.03 -1.01 -5.81
N PRO A 100 -16.26 -0.06 -6.72
CA PRO A 100 -15.22 0.45 -7.61
C PRO A 100 -14.30 1.43 -6.89
N VAL A 101 -13.00 1.16 -6.93
CA VAL A 101 -11.93 2.05 -6.47
C VAL A 101 -11.07 2.42 -7.67
N HIS A 102 -11.16 3.69 -8.09
CA HIS A 102 -10.39 4.23 -9.22
C HIS A 102 -8.96 4.56 -8.82
N ALA A 103 -8.03 4.36 -9.75
CA ALA A 103 -6.61 4.59 -9.54
C ALA A 103 -5.88 4.94 -10.85
N ILE A 104 -4.64 5.40 -10.73
CA ILE A 104 -3.69 5.61 -11.83
C ILE A 104 -2.68 4.46 -11.82
N LYS A 105 -2.55 3.71 -12.92
CA LYS A 105 -1.65 2.55 -13.03
C LYS A 105 -0.22 2.89 -12.66
N ALA A 106 0.31 3.97 -13.22
CA ALA A 106 1.71 4.37 -13.03
C ALA A 106 2.05 4.63 -11.55
N ILE A 107 1.24 5.43 -10.87
CA ILE A 107 1.47 5.75 -9.45
C ILE A 107 1.30 4.49 -8.58
N THR A 108 0.25 3.71 -8.86
CA THR A 108 -0.04 2.47 -8.12
C THR A 108 1.10 1.46 -8.25
N ALA A 109 1.63 1.26 -9.45
CA ALA A 109 2.71 0.32 -9.72
C ALA A 109 4.05 0.74 -9.09
N VAL A 110 4.35 2.04 -9.06
CA VAL A 110 5.59 2.56 -8.45
C VAL A 110 5.57 2.41 -6.93
N ARG A 111 4.42 2.69 -6.30
CA ARG A 111 4.29 2.76 -4.84
C ARG A 111 3.96 1.43 -4.18
N SER A 112 3.60 0.40 -4.96
CA SER A 112 3.29 -0.94 -4.45
C SER A 112 3.72 -2.01 -5.44
N ARG A 113 4.64 -2.88 -4.98
CA ARG A 113 5.15 -4.00 -5.78
C ARG A 113 4.10 -5.06 -6.03
N VAL A 114 3.27 -5.34 -5.03
CA VAL A 114 2.18 -6.32 -5.13
C VAL A 114 1.14 -5.82 -6.13
N LEU A 115 0.73 -4.56 -6.05
CA LEU A 115 -0.23 -4.00 -7.02
C LEU A 115 0.36 -3.92 -8.43
N HIS A 116 1.66 -3.62 -8.56
CA HIS A 116 2.36 -3.71 -9.85
C HIS A 116 2.27 -5.11 -10.46
N GLN A 117 2.53 -6.16 -9.67
CA GLN A 117 2.40 -7.54 -10.12
C GLN A 117 0.96 -7.86 -10.55
N LEU A 118 -0.04 -7.44 -9.78
CA LEU A 118 -1.45 -7.62 -10.15
C LEU A 118 -1.78 -6.93 -11.48
N ILE A 119 -1.28 -5.72 -11.70
CA ILE A 119 -1.44 -4.99 -12.97
C ILE A 119 -0.77 -5.75 -14.12
N MET A 120 0.45 -6.27 -13.93
CA MET A 120 1.17 -7.03 -14.94
C MET A 120 0.47 -8.35 -15.30
N HIS A 121 -0.02 -9.09 -14.30
CA HIS A 121 -0.79 -10.31 -14.52
C HIS A 121 -2.09 -10.04 -15.27
N ALA A 122 -2.82 -8.98 -14.90
CA ALA A 122 -4.06 -8.60 -15.57
C ALA A 122 -3.84 -8.10 -17.01
N ASN A 123 -2.70 -7.47 -17.32
CA ASN A 123 -2.35 -7.10 -18.69
C ASN A 123 -1.95 -8.30 -19.57
N LYS A 124 -1.48 -9.41 -18.97
CA LYS A 124 -1.12 -10.61 -19.72
C LYS A 124 -2.36 -11.43 -20.12
N THR A 125 -3.34 -11.53 -19.24
CA THR A 125 -4.58 -12.25 -19.56
C THR A 125 -5.35 -11.60 -20.71
N THR A 126 -5.27 -10.27 -20.85
CA THR A 126 -5.92 -9.56 -21.96
C THR A 126 -5.21 -9.73 -23.30
N THR A 127 -3.90 -10.02 -23.33
CA THR A 127 -3.15 -10.25 -24.59
C THR A 127 -3.26 -11.69 -25.10
N ASP A 128 -3.38 -12.67 -24.20
CA ASP A 128 -3.54 -14.08 -24.57
C ASP A 128 -4.92 -14.36 -25.21
N ASP A 129 -5.98 -13.66 -24.78
CA ASP A 129 -7.33 -13.78 -25.36
C ASP A 129 -7.41 -13.32 -26.84
N GLN A 130 -6.49 -12.46 -27.29
CA GLN A 130 -6.45 -12.03 -28.70
C GLN A 130 -5.66 -12.99 -29.62
N ASN A 131 -4.82 -13.88 -29.09
CA ASN A 131 -3.91 -14.70 -29.91
C ASN A 131 -4.42 -16.14 -30.18
N GLY A 132 -5.60 -16.51 -29.66
CA GLY A 132 -6.11 -17.88 -29.65
C GLY A 132 -7.22 -18.26 -30.65
N ARG A 133 -7.69 -17.38 -31.56
CA ARG A 133 -8.87 -17.70 -32.42
C ARG A 133 -8.69 -17.38 -33.91
N SER A 134 -8.26 -18.40 -34.65
CA SER A 134 -8.56 -18.68 -36.07
C SER A 134 -8.07 -17.74 -37.18
N LYS A 135 -7.13 -18.27 -37.99
CA LYS A 135 -6.93 -17.90 -39.40
C LYS A 135 -8.24 -18.05 -40.20
N LYS A 136 -8.94 -16.96 -40.55
CA LYS A 136 -9.80 -16.92 -41.75
C LYS A 136 -10.09 -15.49 -42.27
N LYS A 137 -9.47 -15.20 -43.42
CA LYS A 137 -9.92 -14.38 -44.58
C LYS A 137 -10.53 -12.98 -44.37
N LEU A 138 -9.79 -12.00 -44.89
CA LEU A 138 -10.15 -11.07 -45.98
C LEU A 138 -11.46 -10.26 -45.87
N GLY A 139 -11.34 -8.95 -45.64
CA GLY A 139 -12.19 -7.96 -46.33
C GLY A 139 -12.75 -6.80 -45.51
N LYS A 140 -12.22 -5.61 -45.82
CA LYS A 140 -12.93 -4.32 -45.98
C LYS A 140 -13.35 -3.49 -44.75
N LYS A 141 -12.70 -2.31 -44.72
CA LYS A 141 -13.10 -0.98 -44.24
C LYS A 141 -13.01 -0.73 -42.73
N ALA A 142 -11.92 -0.03 -42.38
CA ALA A 142 -11.78 0.76 -41.16
C ALA A 142 -12.97 1.72 -41.02
N LYS A 143 -13.95 1.32 -40.20
CA LYS A 143 -14.85 2.24 -39.54
C LYS A 143 -14.19 2.58 -38.22
N TYR A 144 -13.91 3.87 -38.05
CA TYR A 144 -13.45 4.50 -36.83
C TYR A 144 -14.24 3.94 -35.62
N SER A 145 -13.62 3.07 -34.83
CA SER A 145 -14.08 2.77 -33.49
C SER A 145 -13.69 3.97 -32.62
N PRO A 146 -14.59 4.51 -31.79
CA PRO A 146 -14.19 5.54 -30.82
C PRO A 146 -13.07 4.98 -29.93
N PRO A 147 -12.15 5.81 -29.39
CA PRO A 147 -11.17 5.34 -28.43
C PRO A 147 -11.93 4.90 -27.17
N THR A 148 -12.26 3.61 -27.07
CA THR A 148 -12.59 3.02 -25.79
C THR A 148 -11.33 3.14 -24.96
N THR A 149 -11.38 3.99 -23.93
CA THR A 149 -10.29 4.07 -22.97
C THR A 149 -10.12 2.68 -22.37
N ASP A 150 -9.07 1.95 -22.77
CA ASP A 150 -8.79 0.58 -22.33
C ASP A 150 -8.39 0.59 -20.85
N LYS A 151 -9.42 0.78 -20.02
CA LYS A 151 -9.32 0.83 -18.58
C LYS A 151 -9.08 -0.58 -18.07
N LEU A 152 -8.05 -0.75 -17.25
CA LEU A 152 -7.76 -2.06 -16.65
C LEU A 152 -8.66 -2.28 -15.45
N HIS A 153 -9.25 -3.47 -15.36
CA HIS A 153 -10.14 -3.85 -14.27
C HIS A 153 -9.53 -5.04 -13.52
N ILE A 154 -9.43 -4.92 -12.18
CA ILE A 154 -8.86 -5.94 -11.31
C ILE A 154 -9.84 -6.24 -10.17
N ALA A 155 -10.09 -7.52 -9.91
CA ALA A 155 -10.94 -7.98 -8.80
C ALA A 155 -10.10 -8.17 -7.53
N ILE A 156 -10.58 -7.67 -6.39
CA ILE A 156 -9.96 -7.82 -5.07
C ILE A 156 -11.01 -8.36 -4.11
N ASP A 157 -10.97 -9.66 -3.79
CA ASP A 157 -12.04 -10.32 -3.02
C ASP A 157 -11.79 -10.31 -1.51
N ASP A 158 -10.53 -10.16 -1.10
CA ASP A 158 -10.04 -10.40 0.26
C ASP A 158 -9.58 -9.09 0.93
N CYS A 159 -10.35 -8.03 0.75
CA CYS A 159 -10.13 -6.74 1.40
C CYS A 159 -11.46 -5.99 1.60
N TYR A 160 -11.56 -5.20 2.66
CA TYR A 160 -12.68 -4.29 2.85
C TYR A 160 -12.52 -3.04 1.98
N SER A 161 -13.57 -2.66 1.28
CA SER A 161 -13.54 -1.56 0.31
C SER A 161 -13.10 -0.22 0.90
N LYS A 162 -13.49 0.06 2.16
CA LYS A 162 -13.08 1.29 2.88
C LYS A 162 -11.58 1.33 3.15
N ASP A 163 -11.02 0.24 3.65
CA ASP A 163 -9.60 0.15 3.99
C ASP A 163 -8.74 0.19 2.72
N PHE A 164 -9.17 -0.52 1.67
CA PHE A 164 -8.51 -0.49 0.37
C PHE A 164 -8.58 0.88 -0.30
N ARG A 165 -9.72 1.59 -0.20
CA ARG A 165 -9.84 2.97 -0.71
C ARG A 165 -8.85 3.89 0.00
N SER A 166 -8.72 3.80 1.32
CA SER A 166 -7.75 4.60 2.08
C SER A 166 -6.30 4.27 1.70
N LEU A 167 -6.00 3.00 1.42
CA LEU A 167 -4.70 2.59 0.88
C LEU A 167 -4.42 3.24 -0.48
N ILE A 168 -5.37 3.16 -1.42
CA ILE A 168 -5.22 3.75 -2.76
C ILE A 168 -5.11 5.27 -2.68
N GLU A 169 -5.88 5.92 -1.82
CA GLU A 169 -5.77 7.35 -1.56
C GLU A 169 -4.35 7.70 -1.12
N TYR A 170 -3.82 7.05 -0.07
CA TYR A 170 -2.45 7.27 0.40
C TYR A 170 -1.38 7.02 -0.67
N ILE A 171 -1.55 5.97 -1.49
CA ILE A 171 -0.64 5.67 -2.60
C ILE A 171 -0.53 6.85 -3.57
N HIS A 172 -1.63 7.54 -3.84
CA HIS A 172 -1.66 8.64 -4.80
C HIS A 172 -1.34 9.99 -4.19
N THR A 173 -1.81 10.26 -2.97
CA THR A 173 -1.75 11.58 -2.35
C THR A 173 -0.64 11.70 -1.32
N GLY A 174 -0.12 10.58 -0.81
CA GLY A 174 0.79 10.55 0.34
C GLY A 174 0.11 10.94 1.66
N THR A 175 -1.21 11.12 1.68
CA THR A 175 -1.96 11.56 2.85
C THR A 175 -2.94 10.50 3.32
N ILE A 176 -3.13 10.39 4.64
CA ILE A 176 -4.09 9.45 5.22
C ILE A 176 -4.64 9.97 6.55
N LYS A 177 -5.88 9.60 6.88
CA LYS A 177 -6.53 9.91 8.15
C LYS A 177 -6.70 8.64 8.97
N LEU A 178 -5.94 8.53 10.05
CA LEU A 178 -5.99 7.38 10.96
C LEU A 178 -6.92 7.64 12.16
N SER A 179 -7.64 6.60 12.54
CA SER A 179 -8.46 6.53 13.75
C SER A 179 -8.29 5.15 14.38
N THR A 180 -8.60 5.04 15.67
CA THR A 180 -8.66 3.76 16.42
C THR A 180 -9.61 2.75 15.77
N SER A 181 -10.61 3.22 15.02
CA SER A 181 -11.59 2.41 14.31
C SER A 181 -11.17 1.93 12.92
N ASN A 182 -10.19 2.57 12.26
CA ASN A 182 -9.76 2.21 10.90
C ASN A 182 -8.31 1.70 10.80
N VAL A 183 -7.44 2.05 11.75
CA VAL A 183 -5.99 1.83 11.63
C VAL A 183 -5.63 0.36 11.46
N ILE A 184 -6.39 -0.55 12.04
CA ILE A 184 -6.14 -1.99 11.91
C ILE A 184 -6.40 -2.49 10.49
N GLY A 185 -7.50 -2.07 9.87
CA GLY A 185 -7.82 -2.46 8.50
C GLY A 185 -6.80 -1.91 7.51
N ILE A 186 -6.42 -0.63 7.70
CA ILE A 186 -5.38 0.03 6.90
C ILE A 186 -4.02 -0.66 7.11
N LEU A 187 -3.64 -1.01 8.34
CA LEU A 187 -2.41 -1.73 8.64
C LEU A 187 -2.35 -3.08 7.91
N CYS A 188 -3.46 -3.83 7.88
CA CYS A 188 -3.54 -5.10 7.17
C CYS A 188 -3.39 -4.88 5.65
N ALA A 189 -4.11 -3.89 5.10
CA ALA A 189 -4.02 -3.55 3.68
C ALA A 189 -2.60 -3.12 3.29
N ALA A 190 -1.98 -2.21 4.06
CA ALA A 190 -0.62 -1.73 3.83
C ALA A 190 0.40 -2.86 3.87
N SER A 191 0.31 -3.75 4.86
CA SER A 191 1.19 -4.91 4.96
C SER A 191 0.99 -5.90 3.82
N LYS A 192 -0.25 -6.09 3.37
CA LYS A 192 -0.61 -7.06 2.32
C LYS A 192 -0.19 -6.58 0.92
N TYR A 193 -0.37 -5.31 0.64
CA TYR A 193 -0.03 -4.70 -0.65
C TYR A 193 1.37 -4.09 -0.66
N ASP A 194 2.21 -4.41 0.33
CA ASP A 194 3.61 -4.00 0.42
C ASP A 194 3.81 -2.48 0.28
N VAL A 195 3.16 -1.73 1.18
CA VAL A 195 3.35 -0.29 1.37
C VAL A 195 3.97 -0.06 2.76
N PRO A 196 5.31 -0.19 2.89
CA PRO A 196 5.98 -0.23 4.17
C PRO A 196 5.87 1.09 4.93
N GLU A 197 5.95 2.23 4.25
CA GLU A 197 5.86 3.54 4.90
C GLU A 197 4.51 3.72 5.60
N LEU A 198 3.42 3.26 4.96
CA LEU A 198 2.09 3.30 5.56
C LEU A 198 1.96 2.32 6.72
N THR A 199 2.61 1.16 6.62
CA THR A 199 2.64 0.16 7.70
C THR A 199 3.28 0.75 8.96
N GLU A 200 4.40 1.46 8.81
CA GLU A 200 5.08 2.11 9.93
C GLU A 200 4.26 3.27 10.50
N ILE A 201 3.65 4.12 9.66
CA ILE A 201 2.73 5.18 10.13
C ILE A 201 1.58 4.59 10.98
N CYS A 202 1.00 3.46 10.54
CA CYS A 202 -0.05 2.79 11.29
C CYS A 202 0.45 2.23 12.63
N ARG A 203 1.66 1.65 12.68
CA ARG A 203 2.28 1.16 13.91
C ARG A 203 2.55 2.30 14.89
N ASP A 204 3.11 3.39 14.41
CA ASP A 204 3.40 4.58 15.20
C ASP A 204 2.13 5.18 15.81
N PHE A 205 1.04 5.25 15.03
CA PHE A 205 -0.26 5.68 15.54
C PHE A 205 -0.75 4.78 16.69
N ILE A 206 -0.65 3.46 16.52
CA ILE A 206 -1.09 2.50 17.53
C ILE A 206 -0.22 2.58 18.78
N ASP A 207 1.10 2.71 18.63
CA ASP A 207 2.03 2.80 19.76
C ASP A 207 1.81 4.08 20.60
N ARG A 208 1.33 5.16 19.98
CA ARG A 208 0.94 6.40 20.68
C ARG A 208 -0.42 6.30 21.38
N CYS A 209 -1.21 5.26 21.13
CA CYS A 209 -2.50 5.07 21.79
C CYS A 209 -2.32 4.51 23.21
N THR A 210 -2.24 5.40 24.20
CA THR A 210 -2.04 5.03 25.62
C THR A 210 -3.32 5.06 26.45
N SER A 211 -4.42 5.60 25.93
CA SER A 211 -5.68 5.68 26.68
C SER A 211 -6.40 4.33 26.71
N GLN A 212 -7.08 4.06 27.84
CA GLN A 212 -7.85 2.82 28.02
C GLN A 212 -8.91 2.64 26.91
N ALA A 213 -9.61 3.73 26.55
CA ALA A 213 -10.63 3.71 25.51
C ALA A 213 -10.04 3.41 24.13
N ALA A 214 -8.93 4.06 23.76
CA ALA A 214 -8.27 3.82 22.47
C ALA A 214 -7.76 2.39 22.35
N MET A 215 -7.08 1.87 23.39
CA MET A 215 -6.60 0.49 23.38
C MET A 215 -7.73 -0.54 23.35
N ALA A 216 -8.82 -0.31 24.10
CA ALA A 216 -9.99 -1.19 24.05
C ALA A 216 -10.65 -1.18 22.66
N GLU A 217 -10.73 -0.03 22.00
CA GLU A 217 -11.25 0.08 20.64
C GLU A 217 -10.34 -0.62 19.62
N ILE A 218 -9.02 -0.43 19.72
CA ILE A 218 -8.03 -1.11 18.89
C ILE A 218 -8.16 -2.62 19.02
N LEU A 219 -8.24 -3.15 20.25
CA LEU A 219 -8.43 -4.58 20.50
C LEU A 219 -9.77 -5.09 19.94
N LYS A 220 -10.84 -4.29 20.05
CA LYS A 220 -12.14 -4.60 19.45
C LYS A 220 -12.06 -4.68 17.92
N MET A 221 -11.35 -3.75 17.28
CA MET A 221 -11.14 -3.77 15.82
C MET A 221 -10.25 -4.92 15.37
N ALA A 222 -9.19 -5.23 16.12
CA ALA A 222 -8.28 -6.34 15.84
C ALA A 222 -8.97 -7.70 15.75
N LYS A 223 -10.08 -7.90 16.48
CA LYS A 223 -10.88 -9.12 16.38
C LYS A 223 -11.42 -9.40 14.97
N ARG A 224 -11.68 -8.35 14.17
CA ARG A 224 -12.15 -8.50 12.78
C ARG A 224 -11.08 -9.04 11.83
N PHE A 225 -9.80 -8.93 12.21
CA PHE A 225 -8.63 -9.29 11.40
C PHE A 225 -7.76 -10.35 12.11
N GLN A 226 -8.37 -11.20 12.94
CA GLN A 226 -7.64 -12.16 13.79
C GLN A 226 -6.80 -13.19 13.03
N GLU A 227 -7.10 -13.41 11.76
CA GLU A 227 -6.36 -14.34 10.88
C GLU A 227 -5.06 -13.72 10.36
N GLU A 228 -4.94 -12.39 10.42
CA GLU A 228 -3.76 -11.67 9.93
C GLU A 228 -2.59 -11.78 10.91
N ARG A 229 -1.45 -12.31 10.44
CA ARG A 229 -0.25 -12.52 11.27
C ARG A 229 0.26 -11.24 11.92
N ILE A 230 0.15 -10.12 11.20
CA ILE A 230 0.55 -8.80 11.71
C ILE A 230 -0.32 -8.37 12.89
N VAL A 231 -1.63 -8.65 12.83
CA VAL A 231 -2.59 -8.32 13.89
C VAL A 231 -2.37 -9.20 15.10
N GLN A 232 -2.07 -10.49 14.93
CA GLN A 232 -1.77 -11.38 16.06
C GLN A 232 -0.55 -10.91 16.87
N LYS A 233 0.52 -10.44 16.20
CA LYS A 233 1.68 -9.84 16.86
C LYS A 233 1.30 -8.55 17.58
N LEU A 234 0.53 -7.69 16.91
CA LEU A 234 0.07 -6.43 17.46
C LEU A 234 -0.78 -6.62 18.72
N VAL A 235 -1.78 -7.52 18.68
CA VAL A 235 -2.69 -7.79 19.79
C VAL A 235 -1.93 -8.22 21.03
N LYS A 236 -0.92 -9.09 20.90
CA LYS A 236 -0.06 -9.50 22.02
C LYS A 236 0.65 -8.28 22.65
N LYS A 237 1.21 -7.40 21.84
CA LYS A 237 1.88 -6.16 22.29
C LYS A 237 0.89 -5.23 23.00
N VAL A 238 -0.27 -4.97 22.40
CA VAL A 238 -1.29 -4.06 22.96
C VAL A 238 -1.87 -4.61 24.26
N ILE A 239 -2.15 -5.92 24.37
CA ILE A 239 -2.61 -6.55 25.61
C ILE A 239 -1.56 -6.39 26.72
N TYR A 240 -0.28 -6.61 26.42
CA TYR A 240 0.79 -6.43 27.39
C TYR A 240 0.82 -4.99 27.91
N ILE A 241 0.82 -4.00 27.01
CA ILE A 241 0.80 -2.57 27.37
C ILE A 241 -0.45 -2.24 28.19
N TYR A 242 -1.61 -2.77 27.80
CA TYR A 242 -2.88 -2.54 28.51
C TYR A 242 -2.83 -3.03 29.96
N ILE A 243 -2.34 -4.25 30.18
CA ILE A 243 -2.21 -4.83 31.54
C ILE A 243 -1.22 -4.00 32.37
N MET A 244 -0.09 -3.59 31.78
CA MET A 244 0.93 -2.81 32.48
C MET A 244 0.45 -1.39 32.86
N ASN A 245 -0.37 -0.76 32.02
CA ASN A 245 -0.87 0.60 32.27
C ASN A 245 -2.13 0.61 33.14
N PHE A 246 -2.94 -0.46 33.14
CA PHE A 246 -4.23 -0.53 33.84
C PHE A 246 -4.37 -1.76 34.74
N PRO A 247 -3.48 -1.97 35.73
CA PRO A 247 -3.49 -3.16 36.60
C PRO A 247 -4.77 -3.28 37.44
N ASN A 248 -5.42 -2.17 37.77
CA ASN A 248 -6.61 -2.13 38.61
C ASN A 248 -7.89 -2.65 37.91
N LEU A 249 -7.88 -2.84 36.59
CA LEU A 249 -9.05 -3.36 35.85
C LEU A 249 -9.19 -4.88 35.96
N LEU A 250 -8.15 -5.60 36.39
CA LEU A 250 -8.22 -7.04 36.67
C LEU A 250 -8.88 -7.35 38.03
N GLN A 251 -9.10 -6.34 38.89
CA GLN A 251 -9.67 -6.53 40.23
C GLN A 251 -11.21 -6.61 40.27
N PHE A 252 -11.92 -6.39 39.15
CA PHE A 252 -13.39 -6.40 39.11
C PHE A 252 -14.00 -7.66 38.46
N SER A 253 -13.26 -8.76 38.35
CA SER A 253 -13.81 -10.06 37.90
C SER A 253 -14.11 -11.06 39.04
N SER A 254 -14.05 -10.64 40.30
CA SER A 254 -14.51 -11.43 41.45
C SER A 254 -15.54 -10.66 42.29
N VAL A 255 -16.76 -10.55 41.80
CA VAL A 255 -17.97 -10.40 42.63
C VAL A 255 -19.02 -11.36 42.10
#